data_AF-D8SST1-F1
#
_entry.id   AF-D8SST1-F1
#
_cell.length_a   1.000
_cell.length_b   1.000
_cell.length_c   1.000
_cell.angle_alpha   90.00
_cell.angle_beta   90.00
_cell.angle_gamma   90.00
#
_symmetry.space_group_name_H-M   'P 1'
#
loop_
_entity.id
_entity.type
_entity.pdbx_description
1 polymer ?
#
loop_
_entity_poly.entity_id
_entity_poly.type
_entity_poly.pdbx_seq_one_letter_code
_entity_poly.pdbx_strand_id
1 'polypeptide(L)'
;RLELKKADLVTQGAFDDIVQGCDGVFHVAAAMTISYKEDPQIVDPCLLGTLKVLNACKRSTTVKRVVCTSAVAAVRVRNDFKPDDVLDESVWS
;
A
#
# COMPACT_ATOMS: atom_id res chain seq x y z
N ARG A 1 -17.93 10.68 13.84
CA ARG A 1 -18.86 9.61 13.43
C ARG A 1 -18.11 8.68 12.49
N LEU A 2 -18.27 7.36 12.60
CA LEU A 2 -17.63 6.38 11.71
C LEU A 2 -18.57 6.07 10.54
N GLU A 3 -18.02 6.02 9.32
CA GLU A 3 -18.72 5.59 8.11
C GLU A 3 -18.02 4.38 7.52
N LEU A 4 -18.76 3.31 7.28
CA LEU A 4 -18.25 2.10 6.63
C LEU A 4 -18.69 2.12 5.17
N LYS A 5 -17.72 2.07 4.26
CA LYS A 5 -17.96 1.98 2.80
C LYS A 5 -17.30 0.71 2.28
N LYS A 6 -18.02 -0.03 1.44
CA LYS A 6 -17.48 -1.22 0.77
C LYS A 6 -16.59 -0.75 -0.40
N ALA A 7 -15.36 -1.21 -0.42
CA ALA A 7 -14.47 -1.08 -1.57
C ALA A 7 -13.59 -2.33 -1.67
N ASP A 8 -13.35 -2.76 -2.89
CA ASP A 8 -12.43 -3.83 -3.19
C ASP A 8 -11.18 -3.25 -3.86
N LEU A 9 -10.02 -3.61 -3.31
CA LEU A 9 -8.71 -3.18 -3.78
C LEU A 9 -8.47 -3.52 -5.25
N VAL A 10 -9.04 -4.62 -5.76
CA VAL A 10 -8.87 -5.02 -7.17
C VAL A 10 -9.87 -4.36 -8.11
N THR A 11 -10.91 -3.70 -7.61
CA THR A 11 -11.95 -3.08 -8.44
C THR A 11 -11.56 -1.66 -8.84
N GLN A 12 -11.58 -1.39 -10.15
CA GLN A 12 -11.28 -0.06 -10.70
C GLN A 12 -12.30 0.98 -10.18
N GLY A 13 -11.81 2.14 -9.74
CA GLY A 13 -12.66 3.24 -9.30
C GLY A 13 -13.33 3.05 -7.94
N ALA A 14 -13.10 1.93 -7.24
CA ALA A 14 -13.76 1.60 -5.98
C ALA A 14 -13.51 2.63 -4.84
N PHE A 15 -12.47 3.45 -4.97
CA PHE A 15 -12.08 4.45 -3.97
C PHE A 15 -12.41 5.89 -4.37
N ASP A 16 -12.87 6.14 -5.59
CA ASP A 16 -12.96 7.48 -6.16
C ASP A 16 -13.90 8.40 -5.37
N ASP A 17 -15.07 7.88 -4.99
CA ASP A 17 -16.05 8.60 -4.16
C ASP A 17 -15.74 8.50 -2.66
N ILE A 18 -14.95 7.51 -2.24
CA ILE A 18 -14.64 7.26 -0.83
C ILE A 18 -13.67 8.31 -0.31
N VAL A 19 -12.69 8.70 -1.12
CA VAL A 19 -11.64 9.63 -0.72
C VAL A 19 -12.06 11.11 -0.86
N GLN A 20 -13.21 11.41 -1.48
CA GLN A 20 -13.68 12.79 -1.60
C GLN A 20 -14.07 13.37 -0.23
N GLY A 21 -13.62 14.58 0.03
CA GLY A 21 -13.83 15.25 1.32
C GLY A 21 -12.83 14.85 2.40
N CYS A 22 -11.95 13.88 2.15
CA CYS A 22 -10.86 13.55 3.08
C CYS A 22 -9.68 14.52 2.90
N ASP A 23 -9.12 15.00 4.01
CA ASP A 23 -7.85 15.74 4.03
C ASP A 23 -6.63 14.83 3.89
N GLY A 24 -6.73 13.58 4.33
CA GLY A 24 -5.65 12.61 4.26
C GLY A 24 -6.15 11.17 4.22
N VAL A 25 -5.34 10.28 3.66
CA VAL A 25 -5.67 8.86 3.46
C VAL A 25 -4.58 7.98 4.06
N PHE A 26 -4.98 7.03 4.89
CA PHE A 26 -4.12 5.97 5.39
C PHE A 26 -4.39 4.70 4.57
N HIS A 27 -3.46 4.35 3.69
CA HIS A 27 -3.51 3.12 2.92
C HIS A 27 -2.85 1.99 3.73
N VAL A 28 -3.69 1.16 4.34
CA VAL A 28 -3.27 0.01 5.17
C VAL A 28 -3.61 -1.32 4.50
N ALA A 29 -4.51 -1.31 3.48
CA ALA A 29 -4.97 -2.50 2.82
C ALA A 29 -3.88 -3.11 1.93
N ALA A 30 -3.52 -4.36 2.20
CA ALA A 30 -2.60 -5.16 1.40
C ALA A 30 -3.06 -6.62 1.40
N ALA A 31 -2.80 -7.33 0.30
CA ALA A 31 -2.84 -8.78 0.32
C ALA A 31 -1.62 -9.28 1.10
N MET A 32 -1.82 -10.22 2.03
CA MET A 32 -0.73 -10.83 2.79
C MET A 32 -0.95 -12.33 2.92
N THR A 33 0.15 -13.08 2.87
CA THR A 33 0.19 -14.51 3.22
C THR A 33 1.29 -14.74 4.25
N ILE A 34 1.16 -15.84 4.99
CA ILE A 34 2.21 -16.37 5.88
C ILE A 34 3.00 -17.49 5.16
N SER A 35 2.60 -17.85 3.94
CA SER A 35 3.29 -18.83 3.10
C SER A 35 4.65 -18.31 2.61
N TYR A 36 5.66 -19.17 2.65
CA TYR A 36 7.01 -18.89 2.15
C TYR A 36 7.16 -19.04 0.63
N LYS A 37 6.09 -19.40 -0.09
CA LYS A 37 6.12 -19.51 -1.55
C LYS A 37 5.82 -18.15 -2.17
N GLU A 38 6.56 -17.81 -3.22
CA GLU A 38 6.18 -16.73 -4.12
C GLU A 38 4.76 -16.99 -4.63
N ASP A 39 3.87 -16.07 -4.29
CA ASP A 39 2.49 -16.14 -4.69
C ASP A 39 2.16 -14.91 -5.55
N PRO A 40 2.00 -15.07 -6.88
CA PRO A 40 1.62 -13.97 -7.75
C PRO A 40 0.28 -13.34 -7.34
N GLN A 41 -0.56 -14.06 -6.57
CA GLN A 41 -1.81 -13.53 -6.01
C GLN A 41 -1.61 -12.51 -4.90
N ILE A 42 -0.36 -12.18 -4.53
CA ILE A 42 -0.05 -11.16 -3.52
C ILE A 42 0.55 -9.93 -4.17
N VAL A 43 1.49 -10.14 -5.09
CA VAL A 43 2.22 -9.05 -5.74
C VAL A 43 1.25 -8.17 -6.54
N ASP A 44 0.46 -8.77 -7.43
CA ASP A 44 -0.43 -8.02 -8.31
C ASP A 44 -1.52 -7.25 -7.54
N PRO A 45 -2.24 -7.84 -6.56
CA PRO A 45 -3.21 -7.09 -5.77
C PRO A 45 -2.60 -5.97 -4.94
N CYS A 46 -1.42 -6.17 -4.34
CA CYS A 46 -0.75 -5.12 -3.58
C CYS A 46 -0.29 -3.97 -4.48
N LEU A 47 0.33 -4.29 -5.62
CA LEU A 47 0.82 -3.30 -6.57
C LEU A 47 -0.32 -2.53 -7.22
N LEU A 48 -1.23 -3.24 -7.90
CA LEU A 48 -2.35 -2.63 -8.64
C LEU A 48 -3.33 -1.95 -7.68
N GLY A 49 -3.53 -2.53 -6.50
CA GLY A 49 -4.35 -1.97 -5.44
C GLY A 49 -3.86 -0.63 -4.95
N THR A 50 -2.57 -0.57 -4.59
CA THR A 50 -1.93 0.67 -4.15
C THR A 50 -2.02 1.73 -5.24
N LEU A 51 -1.76 1.37 -6.51
CA LEU A 51 -1.90 2.30 -7.63
C LEU A 51 -3.34 2.83 -7.79
N LYS A 52 -4.36 2.00 -7.60
CA LYS A 52 -5.77 2.43 -7.68
C LYS A 52 -6.11 3.43 -6.59
N VAL A 53 -5.71 3.17 -5.34
CA VAL A 53 -5.92 4.09 -4.21
C VAL A 53 -5.20 5.42 -4.45
N LEU A 54 -3.93 5.38 -4.85
CA LEU A 54 -3.15 6.60 -5.13
C LEU A 54 -3.75 7.40 -6.29
N ASN A 55 -4.23 6.73 -7.33
CA ASN A 55 -4.89 7.40 -8.46
C ASN A 55 -6.23 8.03 -8.05
N ALA A 56 -7.01 7.38 -7.19
CA ALA A 56 -8.24 7.98 -6.63
C ALA A 56 -7.90 9.24 -5.80
N CYS A 57 -6.88 9.14 -4.93
CA CYS A 57 -6.40 10.28 -4.14
C CYS A 57 -5.92 11.43 -5.04
N LYS A 58 -5.18 11.12 -6.12
CA LYS A 58 -4.72 12.10 -7.11
C LYS A 58 -5.85 12.80 -7.85
N ARG A 59 -6.97 12.11 -8.09
CA ARG A 59 -8.18 12.70 -8.69
C ARG A 59 -8.98 13.55 -7.69
N SER A 60 -8.84 13.31 -6.40
CA SER A 60 -9.50 14.11 -5.38
C SER A 60 -8.87 15.49 -5.26
N THR A 61 -9.71 16.51 -5.08
CA THR A 61 -9.27 17.89 -4.85
C THR A 61 -9.02 18.19 -3.36
N THR A 62 -9.40 17.30 -2.44
CA THR A 62 -9.33 17.53 -1.00
C THR A 62 -8.16 16.82 -0.31
N VAL A 63 -7.69 15.70 -0.86
CA VAL A 63 -6.62 14.91 -0.26
C VAL A 63 -5.29 15.65 -0.33
N LYS A 64 -4.67 15.90 0.82
CA LYS A 64 -3.39 16.63 0.96
C LYS A 64 -2.21 15.69 1.24
N ARG A 65 -2.46 14.53 1.83
CA ARG A 65 -1.42 13.56 2.20
C ARG A 65 -1.93 12.13 2.16
N VAL A 66 -1.13 11.22 1.62
CA VAL A 66 -1.33 9.78 1.72
C VAL A 66 -0.22 9.19 2.56
N VAL A 67 -0.57 8.35 3.54
CA VAL A 67 0.36 7.52 4.29
C VAL A 67 0.19 6.09 3.81
N CYS A 68 1.24 5.50 3.26
CA CYS A 68 1.26 4.12 2.80
C CYS A 68 1.91 3.23 3.85
N THR A 69 1.23 2.17 4.27
CA THR A 69 1.78 1.19 5.19
C THR A 69 2.64 0.20 4.40
N SER A 70 3.96 0.36 4.48
CA SER A 70 4.93 -0.59 3.93
C SER A 70 5.27 -1.68 4.96
N ALA A 71 6.28 -2.49 4.68
CA ALA A 71 6.78 -3.53 5.58
C ALA A 71 8.31 -3.56 5.60
N VAL A 72 8.89 -4.09 6.68
CA VAL A 72 10.33 -4.34 6.79
C VAL A 72 10.83 -5.29 5.69
N ALA A 73 9.96 -6.12 5.12
CA ALA A 73 10.29 -6.96 3.96
C ALA A 73 10.74 -6.15 2.74
N ALA A 74 10.31 -4.89 2.59
CA ALA A 74 10.75 -4.02 1.48
C ALA A 74 12.21 -3.57 1.61
N VAL A 75 12.83 -3.74 2.79
CA VAL A 75 14.21 -3.31 3.07
C VAL A 75 15.15 -4.47 3.41
N ARG A 76 14.65 -5.60 3.92
CA ARG A 76 15.47 -6.71 4.45
C ARG A 76 15.67 -7.91 3.53
N VAL A 77 14.94 -8.03 2.42
CA VAL A 77 14.92 -9.25 1.61
C VAL A 77 16.00 -9.18 0.52
N ARG A 78 17.27 -9.21 0.93
CA ARG A 78 18.44 -9.32 0.04
C ARG A 78 19.48 -10.28 0.61
N ASN A 79 20.30 -10.82 -0.28
CA ASN A 79 21.32 -11.81 0.07
C ASN A 79 22.71 -11.21 0.36
N ASP A 80 22.89 -9.90 0.22
CA ASP A 80 24.19 -9.23 0.30
C ASP A 80 24.42 -8.43 1.58
N PHE A 81 23.48 -8.48 2.54
CA PHE A 81 23.64 -7.86 3.86
C PHE A 81 24.67 -8.61 4.72
N LYS A 82 25.52 -7.84 5.40
CA LYS A 82 26.42 -8.31 6.45
C LYS A 82 25.73 -8.21 7.82
N PRO A 83 26.18 -8.98 8.83
CA PRO A 83 25.57 -8.99 10.16
C PRO A 83 25.48 -7.61 10.85
N ASP A 84 26.44 -6.72 10.58
CA ASP A 84 26.53 -5.40 11.21
C ASP A 84 25.95 -4.26 10.34
N ASP A 85 25.32 -4.60 9.21
CA ASP A 85 24.71 -3.59 8.35
C ASP A 85 23.51 -2.94 9.05
N VAL A 86 23.55 -1.61 9.14
CA VAL A 86 22.44 -0.80 9.65
C VAL A 86 21.47 -0.53 8.50
N LEU A 87 20.20 -0.85 8.71
CA LEU A 87 19.13 -0.61 7.75
C LEU A 87 18.39 0.67 8.12
N ASP A 88 18.32 1.59 7.17
CA ASP A 88 17.58 2.85 7.28
C ASP A 88 16.68 3.07 6.05
N GLU A 89 16.07 4.25 5.93
CA GLU A 89 15.15 4.60 4.85
C GLU A 89 15.81 4.69 3.45
N SER A 90 17.14 4.60 3.36
CA SER A 90 17.87 4.55 2.09
C SER A 90 18.00 3.12 1.53
N VAL A 91 17.69 2.09 2.32
CA VAL A 91 17.85 0.69 1.94
C VAL A 91 16.58 0.13 1.29
N TRP A 92 16.74 -0.57 0.17
CA TRP A 92 15.66 -1.22 -0.59
C TRP A 92 16.05 -2.62 -1.05
N SER A 93 15.07 -3.52 -1.13
CA SER A 93 15.17 -4.91 -1.63
C SER A 93 14.62 -5.06 -3.04
#